data_AF-A0A970PEP3-F1
#
_entry.id   AF-A0A970PEP3-F1
#
_cell.length_a   1.000
_cell.length_b   1.000
_cell.length_c   1.000
_cell.angle_alpha   90.00
_cell.angle_beta   90.00
_cell.angle_gamma   90.00
#
_symmetry.space_group_name_H-M   'P 1'
#
loop_
_entity.id
_entity.type
_entity.pdbx_description
1 polymer ?
#
loop_
_entity_poly.entity_id
_entity_poly.type
_entity_poly.pdbx_seq_one_letter_code
_entity_poly.pdbx_strand_id
1 'polypeptide(L)' 'LFTVQRSTEELCRIWAGVMADAAGRGRAMDSADAWIAATALLRDLPLITHNGRHYEGVEGLQIICEA' A
#
# COMPACT_ATOMS: atom_id res chain seq x y z
N LEU A 1 2.52 -1.42 -22.23
CA LEU A 1 3.58 -0.47 -21.78
C LEU A 1 3.39 -0.25 -20.29
N PHE A 2 4.47 -0.14 -19.51
CA PHE A 2 4.41 0.08 -18.07
C PHE A 2 5.29 1.26 -17.65
N THR A 3 5.00 1.84 -16.49
CA THR A 3 5.81 2.90 -15.86
C THR A 3 6.28 2.41 -14.51
N VAL A 4 7.55 2.71 -14.17
CA VAL A 4 8.12 2.41 -12.86
C VAL A 4 7.99 3.64 -11.97
N GLN A 5 7.31 3.50 -10.83
CA GLN A 5 7.30 4.54 -9.81
C GLN A 5 8.62 4.50 -9.02
N ARG A 6 9.30 5.64 -8.94
CA ARG A 6 10.49 5.82 -8.10
C ARG A 6 10.07 6.33 -6.72
N SER A 7 10.89 6.06 -5.71
CA SER A 7 10.73 6.69 -4.41
C SER A 7 10.88 8.20 -4.52
N THR A 8 9.90 8.91 -3.95
CA THR A 8 9.91 10.35 -3.75
C THR A 8 9.67 10.62 -2.26
N GLU A 9 10.00 11.82 -1.79
CA GLU A 9 9.76 12.18 -0.39
C GLU A 9 8.28 12.02 0.02
N GLU A 10 7.37 12.40 -0.88
CA GLU A 10 5.93 12.23 -0.67
C GLU A 10 5.55 10.75 -0.53
N LEU A 11 6.07 9.89 -1.40
CA LEU A 11 5.83 8.45 -1.31
C LEU A 11 6.39 7.87 0.00
N CYS A 12 7.56 8.34 0.45
CA CYS A 12 8.13 7.95 1.74
C CYS A 12 7.23 8.35 2.93
N ARG A 13 6.60 9.53 2.87
CA ARG A 13 5.67 10.00 3.91
C ARG A 13 4.42 9.13 3.97
N ILE A 14 3.85 8.77 2.83
CA ILE A 14 2.68 7.89 2.76
C ILE A 14 3.03 6.49 3.26
N TRP A 15 4.18 5.94 2.84
CA TRP A 15 4.69 4.66 3.35
C TRP A 15 4.82 4.65 4.88
N ALA A 16 5.39 5.72 5.45
CA ALA A 16 5.54 5.83 6.90
C ALA A 16 4.18 5.87 7.61
N GLY A 17 3.18 6.56 7.04
CA GLY A 17 1.80 6.56 7.52
C GLY A 17 1.19 5.16 7.51
N VAL A 18 1.27 4.46 6.38
CA VAL A 18 0.76 3.08 6.26
C VAL A 18 1.39 2.16 7.30
N MET A 19 2.71 2.23 7.51
CA MET A 19 3.41 1.44 8.52
C MET A 19 2.98 1.79 9.94
N ALA A 20 2.85 3.08 10.25
CA ALA A 20 2.44 3.56 11.57
C ALA A 20 1.00 3.13 11.90
N ASP A 21 0.08 3.24 10.94
CA ASP A 21 -1.32 2.85 11.11
C ASP A 21 -1.46 1.33 11.29
N ALA A 22 -0.74 0.56 10.48
CA ALA A 22 -0.70 -0.90 10.58
C ALA A 22 -0.19 -1.34 11.97
N ALA A 23 0.90 -0.74 12.45
CA ALA A 23 1.44 -0.98 13.78
C ALA A 23 0.46 -0.56 14.89
N GLY A 24 -0.16 0.63 14.78
CA GLY A 24 -1.14 1.15 15.74
C GLY A 24 -2.39 0.27 15.86
N ARG A 25 -2.75 -0.48 14.82
CA ARG A 25 -3.86 -1.43 14.80
C ARG A 25 -3.44 -2.86 15.19
N GLY A 26 -2.19 -3.07 15.59
CA GLY A 26 -1.67 -4.39 15.97
C GLY A 26 -1.53 -5.38 14.79
N ARG A 27 -1.54 -4.89 13.55
CA ARG A 27 -1.40 -5.69 12.33
C ARG A 27 -0.11 -5.29 11.63
N ALA A 28 1.01 -5.91 12.01
CA ALA A 28 2.28 -5.64 11.35
C ALA A 28 2.16 -5.89 9.84
N MET A 29 2.54 -4.89 9.05
CA MET A 29 2.63 -4.97 7.58
C MET A 29 4.09 -5.11 7.17
N ASP A 30 4.35 -5.92 6.14
CA ASP A 30 5.69 -6.00 5.57
C ASP A 30 6.08 -4.67 4.92
N SER A 31 7.35 -4.28 5.07
CA SER A 31 7.88 -3.03 4.52
C SER A 31 7.67 -2.91 3.00
N ALA A 32 7.80 -4.02 2.26
CA ALA A 32 7.60 -4.04 0.82
C ALA A 32 6.12 -3.91 0.44
N ASP A 33 5.22 -4.60 1.16
CA ASP A 33 3.77 -4.45 0.97
C ASP A 33 3.32 -3.01 1.25
N ALA A 34 3.88 -2.37 2.27
CA ALA A 34 3.60 -0.96 2.55
C ALA A 34 4.05 -0.02 1.42
N TRP A 35 5.16 -0.31 0.72
CA TRP A 35 5.58 0.50 -0.44
C TRP A 35 4.61 0.36 -1.62
N ILE A 36 4.07 -0.85 -1.81
CA ILE A 36 3.08 -1.13 -2.85
C ILE A 36 1.77 -0.39 -2.51
N ALA A 37 1.29 -0.50 -1.28
CA ALA A 37 0.10 0.20 -0.80
C ALA A 37 0.25 1.73 -0.93
N ALA A 38 1.36 2.28 -0.46
CA ALA A 38 1.65 3.71 -0.55
C ALA A 38 1.70 4.21 -2.00
N THR A 39 2.24 3.39 -2.92
CA THR A 39 2.26 3.72 -4.35
C THR A 39 0.86 3.79 -4.92
N ALA A 40 0.00 2.82 -4.60
CA ALA A 40 -1.39 2.81 -5.06
C ALA A 40 -2.18 4.01 -4.50
N LEU A 41 -2.00 4.34 -3.22
CA LEU A 41 -2.62 5.51 -2.58
C LEU A 41 -2.15 6.83 -3.21
N LEU A 42 -0.83 7.02 -3.39
CA LEU A 42 -0.28 8.24 -3.99
C LEU A 42 -0.81 8.48 -5.40
N ARG A 43 -1.04 7.40 -6.16
CA ARG A 43 -1.47 7.48 -7.55
C ARG A 43 -2.98 7.45 -7.74
N ASP A 44 -3.74 7.25 -6.66
CA ASP A 44 -5.19 7.03 -6.68
C ASP A 44 -5.58 5.91 -7.67
N LEU A 45 -4.92 4.75 -7.54
CA LEU A 45 -5.13 3.59 -8.41
C LEU A 45 -5.47 2.34 -7.60
N PRO A 46 -6.28 1.42 -8.13
CA PRO A 46 -6.51 0.12 -7.50
C PRO A 46 -5.24 -0.74 -7.50
N LEU A 47 -5.00 -1.43 -6.40
CA LEU A 47 -3.96 -2.45 -6.28
C LEU A 47 -4.50 -3.80 -6.78
N ILE A 48 -3.90 -4.33 -7.84
CA ILE A 48 -4.13 -5.69 -8.31
C ILE A 48 -3.16 -6.62 -7.57
N THR A 49 -3.69 -7.63 -6.88
CA THR A 49 -2.87 -8.59 -6.12
C THR A 49 -3.59 -9.92 -5.95
N HIS A 50 -2.85 -11.01 -5.78
CA HIS A 50 -3.37 -12.31 -5.33
C HIS A 50 -3.44 -12.41 -3.80
N ASN A 51 -2.84 -11.46 -3.08
CA ASN A 51 -2.74 -11.47 -1.61
C ASN A 51 -3.59 -10.37 -0.98
N GLY A 52 -4.84 -10.20 -1.42
CA GLY A 52 -5.72 -9.09 -0.97
C GLY A 52 -5.80 -8.95 0.55
N ARG A 53 -5.80 -10.08 1.27
CA ARG A 53 -5.77 -10.12 2.74
C ARG A 53 -4.60 -9.40 3.40
N HIS A 54 -3.48 -9.18 2.71
CA HIS A 54 -2.36 -8.41 3.30
C HIS A 54 -2.70 -6.91 3.42
N TYR A 55 -3.67 -6.44 2.62
CA TYR A 55 -3.94 -5.02 2.41
C TYR A 55 -5.27 -4.54 3.02
N GLU A 56 -6.11 -5.44 3.56
CA GLU A 56 -7.43 -5.11 4.14
C GLU A 56 -7.43 -4.04 5.24
N GLY A 57 -6.29 -3.86 5.93
CA GLY A 57 -6.15 -2.88 7.00
C GLY A 57 -5.72 -1.48 6.52
N VAL A 58 -5.42 -1.32 5.23
CA VAL A 58 -4.95 -0.05 4.68
C VAL A 58 -6.14 0.81 4.27
N GLU A 59 -6.35 1.90 4.99
CA GLU A 59 -7.45 2.83 4.74
C GLU A 59 -7.30 3.51 3.36
N GLY A 60 -8.41 3.63 2.63
CA GLY A 60 -8.45 4.26 1.30
C GLY A 60 -7.91 3.40 0.15
N LEU A 61 -7.32 2.24 0.42
CA LEU A 61 -6.75 1.38 -0.63
C LEU A 61 -7.84 0.56 -1.32
N GLN A 62 -8.02 0.79 -2.63
CA GLN A 62 -8.87 -0.05 -3.47
C GLN A 62 -8.11 -1.32 -3.89
N ILE A 63 -8.71 -2.49 -3.68
CA ILE A 63 -8.07 -3.78 -3.98
C ILE A 63 -8.90 -4.51 -5.03
N ILE A 64 -8.22 -4.99 -6.08
CA ILE A 64 -8.77 -5.95 -7.04
C ILE A 64 -8.01 -7.27 -6.82
N CYS A 65 -8.70 -8.25 -6.27
CA CYS A 65 -8.19 -9.58 -6.01
C CYS A 65 -9.14 -10.61 -6.63
N GLU A 66 -8.62 -11.77 -7.02
CA GLU A 66 -9.46 -12.90 -7.40
C GLU A 66 -10.32 -13.36 -6.21
N ALA A 67 -11.48 -13.96 -6.54
CA ALA A 67 -12.46 -14.44 -5.58
C ALA A 67 -12.07 -15.79 -4.97
#